data_AF-A0A951VBE2-F1
#
_entry.id   AF-A0A951VBE2-F1
#
_cell.length_a   1.000
_cell.length_b   1.000
_cell.length_c   1.000
_cell.angle_alpha   90.00
_cell.angle_beta   90.00
_cell.angle_gamma   90.00
#
_symmetry.space_group_name_H-M   'P 1'
#
loop_
_entity.id
_entity.type
_entity.pdbx_description
1 polymer ?
#
loop_
_entity_poly.entity_id
_entity_poly.type
_entity_poly.pdbx_seq_one_letter_code
_entity_poly.pdbx_strand_id
1 'polypeptide(L)' 'MEIILACPKCPTTYILYTDKIELDITGELIFTPEPVCPKCGYTGEPIISDYSMEKIDDLVFSGKIKSRK' A
#
# COMPACT_ATOMS: atom_id res chain seq x y z
N MET A 1 -6.36 7.61 5.51
CA MET A 1 -6.23 8.04 4.10
C MET A 1 -6.43 6.81 3.23
N GLU A 2 -6.94 6.96 2.02
CA GLU A 2 -7.25 5.85 1.11
C GLU A 2 -6.20 5.83 0.01
N ILE A 3 -5.55 4.69 -0.21
CA ILE A 3 -4.60 4.46 -1.31
C ILE A 3 -5.28 3.56 -2.33
N ILE A 4 -5.17 3.91 -3.62
CA ILE A 4 -5.68 3.06 -4.70
C ILE A 4 -4.56 2.12 -5.16
N LEU A 5 -4.81 0.83 -5.00
CA LEU A 5 -3.95 -0.25 -5.45
C LEU A 5 -4.51 -0.86 -6.73
N ALA A 6 -3.66 -1.11 -7.71
CA ALA A 6 -3.93 -1.90 -8.89
C ALA A 6 -3.37 -3.30 -8.70
N CYS A 7 -4.21 -4.31 -8.98
CA CYS A 7 -3.75 -5.68 -9.01
C CYS A 7 -2.96 -5.94 -10.32
N PRO A 8 -1.72 -6.45 -10.26
CA PRO A 8 -0.95 -6.77 -11.46
C PRO A 8 -1.52 -7.97 -12.22
N LYS A 9 -2.23 -8.87 -11.53
CA LYS A 9 -2.80 -10.09 -12.10
C LYS A 9 -4.16 -9.86 -12.77
N CYS A 10 -4.89 -8.85 -12.31
CA CYS A 10 -6.29 -8.61 -12.66
C CYS A 10 -6.42 -7.10 -12.86
N PRO A 11 -6.87 -6.57 -14.02
CA PRO A 11 -6.97 -5.14 -14.28
C PRO A 11 -8.12 -4.55 -13.45
N THR A 12 -7.91 -4.44 -12.16
CA THR A 12 -8.88 -4.07 -11.15
C THR A 12 -8.13 -3.35 -10.05
N THR A 13 -8.63 -2.16 -9.78
CA THR A 13 -8.17 -1.32 -8.70
C THR A 13 -9.03 -1.54 -7.47
N TYR A 14 -8.42 -1.42 -6.30
CA TYR A 14 -9.10 -1.52 -5.01
C TYR A 14 -8.46 -0.56 -4.01
N ILE A 15 -9.23 -0.15 -3.02
CA ILE A 15 -8.81 0.84 -2.04
C ILE A 15 -8.21 0.11 -0.84
N LEU A 16 -7.03 0.55 -0.42
CA LEU A 16 -6.39 0.14 0.81
C LEU A 16 -6.25 1.35 1.73
N TYR A 17 -6.62 1.18 3.00
CA TYR A 17 -6.45 2.24 3.98
C TYR A 17 -5.02 2.29 4.51
N THR A 18 -4.50 3.51 4.69
CA THR A 18 -3.14 3.76 5.20
C THR A 18 -2.88 3.21 6.60
N ASP A 19 -3.92 2.91 7.39
CA ASP A 19 -3.75 2.29 8.71
C ASP A 19 -3.24 0.84 8.63
N LYS A 20 -3.37 0.21 7.46
CA LYS A 20 -2.89 -1.14 7.16
C LYS A 20 -1.54 -1.16 6.46
N ILE A 21 -0.81 -0.05 6.55
CA ILE A 21 0.50 0.13 5.94
C ILE A 21 1.47 0.49 7.06
N GLU A 22 2.55 -0.25 7.10
CA GLU A 22 3.65 -0.09 8.03
C GLU A 22 4.92 0.20 7.24
N LEU A 23 5.82 1.01 7.81
CA LEU A 23 7.15 1.20 7.25
C LEU A 23 8.13 0.30 8.01
N ASP A 24 8.86 -0.53 7.28
CA ASP A 24 9.97 -1.29 7.83
C ASP A 24 11.19 -0.39 8.07
N ILE A 25 12.13 -0.87 8.89
CA ILE A 25 13.40 -0.18 9.17
C ILE A 25 14.27 -0.01 7.92
N THR A 26 14.02 -0.78 6.85
CA THR A 26 14.69 -0.63 5.55
C THR A 26 14.11 0.51 4.70
N GLY A 27 12.99 1.11 5.11
CA GLY A 27 12.24 2.08 4.30
C GLY A 27 11.26 1.44 3.33
N GLU A 28 11.06 0.12 3.40
CA GLU A 28 10.05 -0.59 2.60
C GLU A 28 8.65 -0.50 3.24
N LEU A 29 7.63 -0.49 2.40
CA LEU A 29 6.24 -0.47 2.82
C LEU A 29 5.73 -1.90 2.99
N ILE A 30 5.39 -2.24 4.22
CA ILE A 30 4.77 -3.50 4.58
C ILE A 30 3.26 -3.27 4.70
N PHE A 31 2.50 -4.08 3.97
CA PHE A 31 1.04 -4.03 4.01
C PHE A 31 0.53 -5.11 4.96
N THR A 32 -0.12 -4.72 6.06
CA THR A 32 -0.55 -5.63 7.14
C THR A 32 -2.02 -5.39 7.49
N PRO A 33 -2.95 -6.33 7.20
CA PRO A 33 -2.75 -7.59 6.49
C PRO A 33 -2.39 -7.39 5.01
N GLU A 34 -1.80 -8.43 4.41
CA GLU A 34 -1.46 -8.43 2.99
C GLU A 34 -2.67 -8.02 2.13
N PRO A 35 -2.49 -7.13 1.15
CA PRO A 35 -3.56 -6.56 0.39
C PRO A 35 -4.07 -7.61 -0.59
N VAL A 36 -5.24 -8.15 -0.30
CA VAL A 36 -5.87 -9.17 -1.13
C VAL A 36 -6.75 -8.52 -2.17
N CYS A 37 -6.47 -8.77 -3.45
CA CYS A 37 -7.32 -8.31 -4.52
C CYS A 37 -8.73 -8.92 -4.37
N PRO A 38 -9.79 -8.11 -4.20
CA PRO A 38 -11.13 -8.61 -3.94
C PRO A 38 -11.74 -9.37 -5.13
N LYS A 39 -11.18 -9.19 -6.33
CA LYS A 39 -11.68 -9.83 -7.56
C LYS A 39 -11.08 -11.20 -7.83
N CYS A 40 -9.81 -11.41 -7.48
CA CYS A 40 -9.09 -12.62 -7.85
C CYS A 40 -8.25 -13.24 -6.74
N GLY A 41 -8.31 -12.70 -5.52
CA GLY A 41 -7.63 -13.23 -4.35
C GLY A 41 -6.10 -13.11 -4.38
N TYR A 42 -5.55 -12.32 -5.32
CA TYR A 42 -4.11 -12.11 -5.40
C TYR A 42 -3.61 -11.30 -4.21
N THR A 43 -2.63 -11.82 -3.48
CA THR A 43 -2.05 -11.22 -2.25
C THR A 43 -0.63 -10.71 -2.44
N GLY A 44 -0.09 -10.74 -3.67
CA GLY A 44 1.27 -10.28 -3.95
C GLY A 44 1.38 -8.76 -3.97
N GLU A 45 2.55 -8.27 -4.36
CA GLU A 45 2.89 -6.84 -4.37
C GLU A 45 1.91 -6.04 -5.24
N PRO A 46 1.01 -5.24 -4.62
CA PRO A 46 0.08 -4.41 -5.38
C PRO A 46 0.81 -3.20 -5.96
N ILE A 47 0.38 -2.77 -7.14
CA ILE A 47 0.95 -1.57 -7.76
C ILE A 47 0.14 -0.38 -7.28
N ILE A 48 0.77 0.62 -6.68
CA ILE A 48 0.05 1.83 -6.27
C ILE A 48 -0.31 2.63 -7.53
N SER A 49 -1.60 2.76 -7.81
CA SER A 49 -2.09 3.20 -9.11
C SER A 49 -2.22 4.72 -9.24
N ASP A 50 -2.41 5.41 -8.11
CA ASP A 50 -2.80 6.84 -8.08
C ASP A 50 -1.80 7.73 -7.32
N TYR A 51 -0.72 7.15 -6.79
CA TYR A 51 0.28 7.89 -6.03
C TYR A 51 1.65 7.78 -6.69
N SER A 52 2.22 8.94 -7.04
CA SER A 52 3.64 9.07 -7.33
C SER A 52 4.46 8.64 -6.12
N MET A 53 5.65 8.07 -6.34
CA MET A 53 6.62 7.74 -5.28
C MET A 53 6.83 8.90 -4.29
N GLU A 54 6.83 10.14 -4.77
CA GLU A 54 6.96 11.35 -3.94
C GLU A 54 5.84 11.51 -2.90
N LYS A 55 4.59 11.18 -3.25
CA LYS A 55 3.48 11.25 -2.26
C LYS A 55 3.60 10.13 -1.25
N ILE A 56 4.09 8.97 -1.66
CA ILE A 56 4.27 7.83 -0.77
C ILE A 56 5.34 8.19 0.28
N ASP A 57 6.46 8.76 -0.17
CA ASP A 57 7.53 9.26 0.70
C ASP A 57 7.01 10.32 1.69
N ASP A 58 6.18 11.27 1.23
CA ASP A 58 5.55 12.27 2.10
C ASP A 58 4.61 11.65 3.14
N LEU A 59 3.86 10.59 2.80
CA LEU A 59 2.99 9.88 3.76
C LEU A 59 3.79 9.14 4.84
N VAL A 60 4.94 8.60 4.46
CA VAL A 60 5.90 8.00 5.38
C VAL A 60 6.48 9.08 6.31
N PHE A 61 6.97 10.18 5.73
CA PHE A 61 7.59 11.27 6.47
C PHE A 61 6.60 12.00 7.39
N SER A 62 5.34 12.16 6.96
CA SER A 62 4.26 12.75 7.76
C SER A 62 3.76 11.85 8.90
N GLY A 63 4.33 10.65 9.07
CA GLY A 63 3.93 9.71 10.13
C GLY A 63 2.50 9.16 9.96
N LYS A 64 1.95 9.23 8.75
CA LYS A 64 0.64 8.65 8.42
C LYS A 64 0.70 7.14 8.22
N ILE A 65 1.91 6.63 7.98
CA ILE A 65 2.28 5.22 7.95
C ILE A 65 3.08 4.96 9.23
N LYS A 66 2.66 3.97 10.01
CA LYS A 66 3.34 3.67 11.28
C LYS A 66 4.67 2.97 10.99
N SER A 67 5.75 3.46 11.58
CA SER A 67 7.02 2.74 11.58
C SER A 67 6.87 1.52 12.49
N ARG A 68 7.21 0.33 11.98
CA ARG A 68 7.32 -0.86 12.82
C ARG A 68 8.61 -0.73 13.63
N LYS A 69 8.46 -0.28 14.88
CA LYS A 69 9.56 0.02 15.80
C LYS A 69 10.05 -1.21 16.55
#